data_AF-A0A660ZVN0-F1
#
_entry.id   AF-A0A660ZVN0-F1
#
_cell.length_a   1.000
_cell.length_b   1.000
_cell.length_c   1.000
_cell.angle_alpha   90.00
_cell.angle_beta   90.00
_cell.angle_gamma   90.00
#
_symmetry.space_group_name_H-M   'P 1'
#
loop_
_entity.id
_entity.type
_entity.pdbx_description
1 polymer ?
#
loop_
_entity_poly.entity_id
_entity_poly.type
_entity_poly.pdbx_seq_one_letter_code
_entity_poly.pdbx_strand_id
1 'polypeptide(L)'
;MTTTRLRQLTLPILPVVLLLTVACGGDGETGPQENRAPSFRDPPAALAPDADLLHVVPADELTFTAWGIDPDVEEVFYLWDIVYEDDDSEVAQPGRIVGADSAQMTWTVGSLEAGVRVLCTISDAAGLSLTRSAGSFSPGTPLRNLVVASDSTFTVGVWPYVVLGDLRVQAGATLRLQAGVELLFRPDRSSETRWDKHALIVEGELICSGELTNPVLLSGAYGSHPGNGNQQFEGIEVRPGGRVSLEFTRVELAEFGLDIQSLSPSDVQNSSFVGCSTGVLVAQGDGSSITNVAFRENSVGLQLNNSAVRVEACRFESHSLYGIDVDSSTAPASLDVQA
;
A
#
# COMPACT_ATOMS: atom_id res chain seq x y z
N MET A 1 59.67 -33.16 18.35
CA MET A 1 58.20 -33.18 18.19
C MET A 1 57.73 -31.75 18.34
N THR A 2 57.56 -31.07 17.21
CA THR A 2 57.11 -29.67 17.19
C THR A 2 56.32 -29.44 15.92
N THR A 3 55.08 -29.10 16.14
CA THR A 3 53.97 -28.95 15.21
C THR A 3 53.97 -27.58 14.55
N THR A 4 53.55 -27.57 13.28
CA THR A 4 52.76 -26.53 12.60
C THR A 4 53.34 -25.12 12.44
N ARG A 5 53.53 -24.70 11.18
CA ARG A 5 52.90 -23.48 10.60
C ARG A 5 52.75 -23.63 9.08
N LEU A 6 51.52 -23.90 8.63
CA LEU A 6 51.12 -23.65 7.25
C LEU A 6 51.18 -22.15 6.98
N ARG A 7 51.89 -21.74 5.92
CA ARG A 7 51.82 -20.39 5.38
C ARG A 7 50.48 -20.22 4.66
N GLN A 8 49.66 -19.28 5.15
CA GLN A 8 48.55 -18.72 4.40
C GLN A 8 49.11 -18.03 3.16
N LEU A 9 48.68 -18.49 1.98
CA LEU A 9 48.78 -17.73 0.75
C LEU A 9 47.47 -16.93 0.62
N THR A 10 47.55 -15.62 0.76
CA THR A 10 46.48 -14.69 0.41
C THR A 10 46.40 -14.59 -1.11
N LEU A 11 45.33 -15.15 -1.70
CA LEU A 11 44.91 -14.87 -3.06
C LEU A 11 43.99 -13.64 -3.04
N PRO A 12 44.18 -12.63 -3.91
CA PRO A 12 43.19 -11.57 -4.09
C PRO A 12 41.98 -12.13 -4.85
N ILE A 13 40.80 -11.99 -4.26
CA ILE A 13 39.51 -12.21 -4.91
C ILE A 13 39.31 -11.04 -5.90
N LEU A 14 39.36 -11.32 -7.20
CA LEU A 14 38.81 -10.44 -8.23
C LEU A 14 37.28 -10.48 -8.18
N PRO A 15 36.56 -9.38 -8.40
CA PRO A 15 35.13 -9.43 -8.62
C PRO A 15 34.83 -10.14 -9.95
N VAL A 16 33.96 -11.15 -9.87
CA VAL A 16 33.34 -11.81 -11.03
C VAL A 16 32.36 -10.81 -11.64
N VAL A 17 32.74 -10.22 -12.78
CA VAL A 17 31.79 -9.57 -13.68
C VAL A 17 31.18 -10.66 -14.54
N LEU A 18 29.90 -10.97 -14.30
CA LEU A 18 29.14 -11.86 -15.17
C LEU A 18 28.69 -11.04 -16.39
N LEU A 19 29.55 -10.93 -17.40
CA LEU A 19 29.15 -10.49 -18.75
C LEU A 19 28.45 -11.66 -19.44
N LEU A 20 27.13 -11.61 -19.50
CA LEU A 20 26.34 -12.41 -20.44
C LEU A 20 26.38 -11.68 -21.79
N THR A 21 27.39 -11.97 -22.60
CA THR A 21 27.35 -11.70 -24.04
C THR A 21 26.47 -12.75 -24.70
N VAL A 22 25.22 -12.38 -25.00
CA VAL A 22 24.43 -13.10 -26.00
C VAL A 22 24.84 -12.53 -27.36
N ALA A 23 25.74 -13.25 -28.03
CA ALA A 23 25.91 -13.13 -29.46
C ALA A 23 24.86 -14.01 -30.15
N CYS A 24 23.91 -13.39 -30.84
CA CYS A 24 23.26 -13.96 -32.01
C CYS A 24 23.53 -12.93 -33.12
N GLY A 25 24.37 -13.20 -34.12
CA GLY A 25 24.21 -14.26 -35.10
C GLY A 25 23.49 -13.64 -36.29
N GLY A 26 24.25 -13.08 -37.24
CA GLY A 26 23.73 -12.38 -38.41
C GLY A 26 23.59 -13.26 -39.65
N ASP A 27 22.77 -12.80 -40.58
CA ASP A 27 22.59 -13.24 -41.95
C ASP A 27 21.83 -12.10 -42.65
N GLY A 28 22.43 -11.30 -43.52
CA GLY A 28 22.93 -11.67 -44.85
C GLY A 28 22.36 -10.62 -45.82
N GLU A 29 23.25 -9.94 -46.55
CA GLU A 29 22.96 -9.20 -47.79
C GLU A 29 21.78 -8.20 -47.82
N THR A 30 21.95 -7.02 -47.23
CA THR A 30 21.57 -5.73 -47.86
C THR A 30 22.54 -4.65 -47.35
N GLY A 31 22.95 -3.70 -48.21
CA GLY A 31 23.91 -2.64 -47.88
C GLY A 31 23.44 -1.69 -46.77
N PRO A 32 24.17 -0.57 -46.50
CA PRO A 32 23.72 0.42 -45.51
C PRO A 32 22.30 0.83 -45.87
N GLN A 33 21.32 0.45 -45.03
CA GLN A 33 19.94 0.79 -45.30
C GLN A 33 19.82 2.31 -45.29
N GLU A 34 19.56 2.86 -46.47
CA GLU A 34 19.19 4.24 -46.68
C GLU A 34 18.07 4.64 -45.72
N ASN A 35 18.29 5.71 -44.95
CA ASN A 35 17.26 6.64 -44.49
C ASN A 35 15.91 6.04 -44.04
N ARG A 36 15.92 4.92 -43.33
CA ARG A 36 14.74 4.52 -42.58
C ARG A 36 14.75 5.30 -41.29
N ALA A 37 13.73 6.15 -41.12
CA ALA A 37 13.44 6.73 -39.82
C ALA A 37 13.38 5.58 -38.79
N PRO A 38 14.04 5.71 -37.63
CA PRO A 38 13.92 4.72 -36.59
C PRO A 38 12.44 4.51 -36.28
N SER A 39 11.96 3.29 -36.49
CA SER A 39 10.59 2.93 -36.15
C SER A 39 10.59 2.52 -34.69
N PHE A 40 9.82 3.19 -33.84
CA PHE A 40 9.50 2.68 -32.50
C PHE A 40 8.83 1.31 -32.66
N ARG A 41 9.58 0.21 -32.55
CA ARG A 41 9.01 -1.14 -32.49
C ARG A 41 8.40 -1.33 -31.13
N ASP A 42 7.18 -0.83 -30.97
CA ASP A 42 6.39 -0.79 -29.75
C ASP A 42 7.15 -0.23 -28.53
N PRO A 43 6.73 0.91 -27.97
CA PRO A 43 7.37 1.42 -26.76
C PRO A 43 7.30 0.37 -25.64
N PRO A 44 8.25 0.41 -24.70
CA PRO A 44 8.30 -0.53 -23.59
C PRO A 44 6.98 -0.61 -22.84
N ALA A 45 6.71 -1.77 -22.26
CA ALA A 45 5.62 -1.97 -21.33
C ALA A 45 5.66 -0.92 -20.20
N ALA A 46 4.47 -0.57 -19.72
CA ALA A 46 4.16 0.53 -18.79
C ALA A 46 5.27 0.89 -17.78
N LEU A 47 5.57 2.19 -17.74
CA LEU A 47 6.38 2.85 -16.72
C LEU A 47 5.59 2.81 -15.43
N ALA A 48 6.03 2.05 -14.43
CA ALA A 48 5.44 2.11 -13.10
C ALA A 48 6.46 2.76 -12.15
N PRO A 49 6.04 3.62 -11.21
CA PRO A 49 6.82 3.82 -10.00
C PRO A 49 7.10 2.46 -9.33
N ASP A 50 8.17 2.33 -8.56
CA ASP A 50 8.50 1.10 -7.81
C ASP A 50 7.37 0.61 -6.86
N ALA A 51 6.27 1.36 -6.74
CA ALA A 51 5.04 0.98 -6.04
C ALA A 51 3.80 1.66 -6.65
N ASP A 52 2.67 0.94 -6.75
CA ASP A 52 1.35 1.44 -7.18
C ASP A 52 0.73 2.41 -6.14
N LEU A 53 1.40 3.52 -5.85
CA LEU A 53 0.91 4.51 -4.91
C LEU A 53 -0.23 5.32 -5.54
N LEU A 54 -1.46 5.10 -5.09
CA LEU A 54 -2.67 5.71 -5.69
C LEU A 54 -2.92 7.14 -5.21
N HIS A 55 -2.61 7.39 -3.94
CA HIS A 55 -2.79 8.68 -3.29
C HIS A 55 -1.44 9.23 -2.85
N VAL A 56 -1.00 10.33 -3.44
CA VAL A 56 0.27 10.99 -3.11
C VAL A 56 0.04 12.13 -2.11
N VAL A 57 1.04 12.39 -1.27
CA VAL A 57 1.02 13.49 -0.31
C VAL A 57 2.23 14.40 -0.51
N PRO A 58 2.20 15.65 -0.03
CA PRO A 58 3.35 16.54 -0.13
C PRO A 58 4.62 15.92 0.48
N ALA A 59 5.72 16.11 -0.24
CA ALA A 59 7.06 15.57 0.01
C ALA A 59 7.26 14.07 -0.31
N ASP A 60 6.28 13.39 -0.91
CA ASP A 60 6.55 12.08 -1.53
C ASP A 60 7.60 12.23 -2.64
N GLU A 61 8.50 11.26 -2.77
CA GLU A 61 9.50 11.19 -3.84
C GLU A 61 9.23 9.98 -4.73
N LEU A 62 8.88 10.24 -5.99
CA LEU A 62 8.55 9.22 -6.98
C LEU A 62 9.61 9.24 -8.06
N THR A 63 10.19 8.08 -8.36
CA THR A 63 11.18 7.93 -9.42
C THR A 63 10.59 7.13 -10.57
N PHE A 64 10.73 7.68 -11.77
CA PHE A 64 10.26 7.11 -13.01
C PHE A 64 11.47 6.86 -13.92
N THR A 65 11.47 5.71 -14.60
CA THR A 65 12.56 5.35 -15.51
C THR A 65 11.97 4.91 -16.83
N ALA A 66 12.35 5.59 -17.91
CA ALA A 66 12.10 5.20 -19.28
C ALA A 66 13.05 4.05 -19.68
N TRP A 67 12.48 2.93 -20.14
CA TRP A 67 13.23 1.76 -20.60
C TRP A 67 13.10 1.56 -22.11
N GLY A 68 13.71 0.50 -22.64
CA GLY A 68 13.39 -0.15 -23.93
C GLY A 68 13.37 0.72 -25.18
N ILE A 69 14.35 1.63 -25.31
CA ILE A 69 14.60 2.29 -26.59
C ILE A 69 15.46 1.38 -27.46
N ASP A 70 15.12 1.33 -28.75
CA ASP A 70 15.88 0.59 -29.74
C ASP A 70 17.36 1.08 -29.73
N PRO A 71 18.33 0.17 -29.51
CA PRO A 71 19.74 0.56 -29.43
C PRO A 71 20.29 1.18 -30.71
N ASP A 72 19.60 1.04 -31.84
CA ASP A 72 19.99 1.63 -33.12
C ASP A 72 19.61 3.14 -33.23
N VAL A 73 18.93 3.71 -32.24
CA VAL A 73 18.63 5.16 -32.20
C VAL A 73 19.82 5.92 -31.61
N GLU A 74 20.60 6.57 -32.49
CA GLU A 74 21.86 7.22 -32.10
C GLU A 74 21.69 8.45 -31.19
N GLU A 75 20.52 9.09 -31.15
CA GLU A 75 20.23 10.23 -30.28
C GLU A 75 18.77 10.25 -29.81
N VAL A 76 18.58 10.26 -28.49
CA VAL A 76 17.27 10.23 -27.84
C VAL A 76 17.18 11.35 -26.81
N PHE A 77 16.08 12.09 -26.83
CA PHE A 77 15.77 13.15 -25.89
C PHE A 77 14.51 12.79 -25.10
N TYR A 78 14.52 13.15 -23.81
CA TYR A 78 13.40 12.94 -22.90
C TYR A 78 12.81 14.27 -22.49
N LEU A 79 11.50 14.28 -22.27
CA LEU A 79 10.80 15.37 -21.63
C LEU A 79 9.76 14.77 -20.68
N TRP A 80 9.93 15.04 -19.40
CA TRP A 80 8.98 14.68 -18.36
C TRP A 80 8.12 15.87 -17.98
N ASP A 81 6.80 15.69 -18.10
CA ASP A 81 5.80 16.68 -17.75
C ASP A 81 4.83 16.12 -16.71
N ILE A 82 4.34 16.98 -15.83
CA ILE A 82 3.28 16.64 -14.88
C ILE A 82 2.11 17.58 -15.17
N VAL A 83 0.99 17.01 -15.57
CA VAL A 83 -0.20 17.74 -15.99
C VAL A 83 -1.35 17.42 -15.05
N TYR A 84 -2.17 18.41 -14.71
CA TYR A 84 -3.40 18.15 -13.98
C TYR A 84 -4.39 17.38 -14.87
N GLU A 85 -5.21 16.51 -14.27
CA GLU A 85 -6.20 15.73 -15.03
C GLU A 85 -7.34 16.61 -15.55
N ASP A 86 -7.67 17.68 -14.83
CA ASP A 86 -8.62 18.72 -15.21
C ASP A 86 -7.88 19.87 -15.93
N ASP A 87 -7.55 19.59 -17.20
CA ASP A 87 -6.79 20.42 -18.12
C ASP A 87 -7.53 21.76 -18.41
N ASP A 88 -7.04 22.87 -17.84
CA ASP A 88 -7.28 24.27 -18.30
C ASP A 88 -6.73 25.36 -17.34
N SER A 89 -6.20 24.99 -16.17
CA SER A 89 -5.74 25.98 -15.19
C SER A 89 -4.21 26.11 -15.15
N GLU A 90 -3.70 27.34 -15.21
CA GLU A 90 -2.29 27.72 -14.93
C GLU A 90 -1.96 27.48 -13.45
N VAL A 91 -2.13 26.26 -12.95
CA VAL A 91 -1.89 25.92 -11.55
C VAL A 91 -0.39 25.82 -11.33
N ALA A 92 0.05 26.29 -10.16
CA ALA A 92 1.41 26.19 -9.69
C ALA A 92 1.97 24.78 -9.91
N GLN A 93 3.28 24.70 -10.26
CA GLN A 93 3.94 23.45 -10.57
C GLN A 93 3.66 22.40 -9.46
N PRO A 94 3.19 21.19 -9.82
CA PRO A 94 2.74 20.14 -8.88
C PRO A 94 3.86 19.52 -8.03
N GLY A 95 5.01 20.19 -7.92
CA GLY A 95 6.18 19.76 -7.20
C GLY A 95 7.47 20.15 -7.91
N ARG A 96 8.57 19.55 -7.45
CA ARG A 96 9.89 19.72 -8.03
C ARG A 96 10.27 18.50 -8.86
N ILE A 97 10.79 18.72 -10.07
CA ILE A 97 11.29 17.66 -10.95
C ILE A 97 12.81 17.73 -11.03
N VAL A 98 13.48 16.59 -10.98
CA VAL A 98 14.92 16.41 -11.21
C VAL A 98 15.11 15.36 -12.31
N GLY A 99 15.97 15.64 -13.30
CA GLY A 99 16.19 14.74 -14.44
C GLY A 99 15.09 14.78 -15.51
N ALA A 100 14.40 15.92 -15.65
CA ALA A 100 13.29 16.08 -16.60
C ALA A 100 13.67 15.83 -18.07
N ASP A 101 14.96 15.93 -18.39
CA ASP A 101 15.56 15.74 -19.70
C ASP A 101 16.34 14.41 -19.83
N SER A 102 16.20 13.52 -18.86
CA SER A 102 16.93 12.25 -18.78
C SER A 102 16.00 11.03 -18.83
N ALA A 103 16.59 9.87 -19.08
CA ALA A 103 15.86 8.59 -19.05
C ALA A 103 15.24 8.30 -17.69
N GLN A 104 15.74 8.93 -16.62
CA GLN A 104 15.22 8.79 -15.28
C GLN A 104 14.82 10.16 -14.71
N MET A 105 13.63 10.24 -14.12
CA MET A 105 13.11 11.45 -13.50
C MET A 105 12.67 11.17 -12.08
N THR A 106 12.99 12.09 -11.17
CA THR A 106 12.47 12.08 -9.81
C THR A 106 11.56 13.28 -9.59
N TRP A 107 10.34 13.02 -9.15
CA TRP A 107 9.34 14.01 -8.76
C TRP A 107 9.22 14.05 -7.25
N THR A 108 9.51 15.20 -6.65
CA THR A 108 9.13 15.50 -5.27
C THR A 108 7.77 16.18 -5.29
N VAL A 109 6.76 15.50 -4.76
CA VAL A 109 5.35 15.92 -4.78
C VAL A 109 5.16 17.21 -3.99
N GLY A 110 4.55 18.21 -4.64
CA GLY A 110 4.16 19.47 -4.02
C GLY A 110 2.79 19.38 -3.35
N SER A 111 2.20 20.54 -3.06
CA SER A 111 0.77 20.60 -2.74
C SER A 111 -0.03 20.40 -4.01
N LEU A 112 -0.99 19.47 -3.99
CA LEU A 112 -1.87 19.17 -5.12
C LEU A 112 -3.31 19.54 -4.75
N GLU A 113 -3.99 20.21 -5.68
CA GLU A 113 -5.41 20.56 -5.55
C GLU A 113 -6.32 19.62 -6.35
N ALA A 114 -5.76 18.88 -7.30
CA ALA A 114 -6.43 17.93 -8.18
C ALA A 114 -5.50 16.75 -8.52
N GLY A 115 -6.07 15.72 -9.14
CA GLY A 115 -5.30 14.61 -9.70
C GLY A 115 -4.34 15.06 -10.78
N VAL A 116 -3.20 14.37 -10.91
CA VAL A 116 -2.18 14.65 -11.91
C VAL A 116 -1.80 13.40 -12.68
N ARG A 117 -1.41 13.60 -13.94
CA ARG A 117 -0.77 12.60 -14.81
C ARG A 117 0.69 12.96 -15.00
N VAL A 118 1.54 11.95 -14.88
CA VAL A 118 2.96 12.06 -15.25
C VAL A 118 3.10 11.58 -16.68
N LEU A 119 3.62 12.43 -17.56
CA LEU A 119 3.84 12.14 -18.96
C LEU A 119 5.34 12.08 -19.25
N CYS A 120 5.74 11.11 -20.06
CA CYS A 120 7.07 11.03 -20.65
C CYS A 120 6.94 11.16 -22.16
N THR A 121 7.60 12.16 -22.73
CA THR A 121 7.78 12.34 -24.16
C THR A 121 9.20 11.95 -24.53
N ILE A 122 9.34 10.99 -25.44
CA ILE A 122 10.62 10.56 -25.98
C ILE A 122 10.68 11.04 -27.43
N SER A 123 11.80 11.64 -27.83
CA SER A 123 12.01 12.11 -29.21
C SER A 123 13.40 11.78 -29.74
N ASP A 124 13.53 11.73 -31.07
CA ASP A 124 14.80 11.53 -31.76
C ASP A 124 15.33 12.84 -32.37
N ALA A 125 16.56 12.79 -32.90
CA ALA A 125 17.18 13.93 -33.61
C ALA A 125 16.44 14.35 -34.91
N ALA A 126 15.57 13.49 -35.44
CA ALA A 126 14.76 13.77 -36.62
C ALA A 126 13.43 14.48 -36.27
N GLY A 127 13.12 14.66 -34.97
CA GLY A 127 11.92 15.32 -34.48
C GLY A 127 10.68 14.42 -34.40
N LEU A 128 10.83 13.09 -34.51
CA LEU A 128 9.77 12.16 -34.19
C LEU A 128 9.63 12.04 -32.68
N SER A 129 8.41 12.14 -32.17
CA SER A 129 8.14 12.08 -30.73
C SER A 129 6.99 11.15 -30.39
N LEU A 130 7.08 10.51 -29.22
CA LEU A 130 6.03 9.70 -28.64
C LEU A 130 5.83 10.09 -27.18
N THR A 131 4.58 10.36 -26.79
CA THR A 131 4.21 10.66 -25.40
C THR A 131 3.44 9.49 -24.79
N ARG A 132 3.79 9.11 -23.56
CA ARG A 132 3.10 8.08 -22.77
C ARG A 132 2.84 8.58 -21.35
N SER A 133 1.72 8.15 -20.77
CA SER A 133 1.49 8.31 -19.34
C SER A 133 2.32 7.29 -18.56
N ALA A 134 3.05 7.77 -17.56
CA ALA A 134 3.77 6.98 -16.57
C ALA A 134 2.96 6.75 -15.29
N GLY A 135 1.76 7.32 -15.19
CA GLY A 135 0.86 7.13 -14.05
C GLY A 135 -0.10 8.29 -13.87
N SER A 136 -1.21 7.99 -13.20
CA SER A 136 -2.16 8.95 -12.65
C SER A 136 -2.08 8.88 -11.13
N PHE A 137 -2.03 10.04 -10.48
CA PHE A 137 -1.91 10.16 -9.03
C PHE A 137 -2.97 11.12 -8.52
N SER A 138 -3.70 10.70 -7.49
CA SER A 138 -4.64 11.57 -6.80
C SER A 138 -4.03 12.11 -5.50
N PRO A 139 -4.42 13.29 -5.01
CA PRO A 139 -3.95 13.77 -3.72
C PRO A 139 -4.53 12.94 -2.56
N GLY A 140 -3.80 12.91 -1.45
CA GLY A 140 -4.27 12.41 -0.16
C GLY A 140 -4.12 13.46 0.93
N THR A 141 -4.94 13.37 1.99
CA THR A 141 -4.83 14.22 3.19
C THR A 141 -3.89 13.55 4.19
N PRO A 142 -2.65 14.03 4.40
CA PRO A 142 -1.68 13.32 5.25
C PRO A 142 -2.03 13.43 6.74
N LEU A 143 -2.03 12.29 7.43
CA LEU A 143 -2.09 12.16 8.89
C LEU A 143 -0.76 11.60 9.39
N ARG A 144 0.14 12.47 9.84
CA ARG A 144 1.50 12.09 10.26
C ARG A 144 1.57 11.84 11.76
N ASN A 145 1.83 10.60 12.17
CA ASN A 145 1.97 10.18 13.57
C ASN A 145 0.89 10.80 14.48
N LEU A 146 -0.37 10.69 14.04
CA LEU A 146 -1.45 11.44 14.65
C LEU A 146 -1.79 10.87 16.04
N VAL A 147 -1.88 11.77 17.02
CA VAL A 147 -2.37 11.45 18.35
C VAL A 147 -3.69 12.19 18.60
N VAL A 148 -4.77 11.42 18.74
CA VAL A 148 -6.10 11.91 19.11
C VAL A 148 -6.17 11.96 20.64
N ALA A 149 -5.87 13.14 21.20
CA ALA A 149 -5.84 13.39 22.64
C ALA A 149 -7.18 13.89 23.22
N SER A 150 -8.14 14.21 22.35
CA SER A 150 -9.48 14.65 22.70
C SER A 150 -10.46 14.19 21.64
N ASP A 151 -11.75 14.14 22.01
CA ASP A 151 -12.83 13.78 21.09
C ASP A 151 -12.71 14.50 19.74
N SER A 152 -12.65 13.69 18.69
CA SER A 152 -12.43 14.12 17.32
C SER A 152 -13.37 13.37 16.40
N THR A 153 -13.79 14.03 15.32
CA THR A 153 -14.63 13.42 14.28
C THR A 153 -13.99 13.67 12.93
N PHE A 154 -13.76 12.60 12.18
CA PHE A 154 -13.38 12.67 10.79
C PHE A 154 -14.62 12.55 9.93
N THR A 155 -14.67 13.39 8.92
CA THR A 155 -15.75 13.46 7.94
C THR A 155 -15.17 13.20 6.57
N VAL A 156 -16.01 12.92 5.58
CA VAL A 156 -15.54 12.77 4.19
C VAL A 156 -14.84 14.06 3.77
N GLY A 157 -13.56 13.94 3.39
CA GLY A 157 -12.78 15.01 2.78
C GLY A 157 -12.94 15.00 1.26
N VAL A 158 -12.33 15.99 0.60
CA VAL A 158 -12.18 15.95 -0.87
C VAL A 158 -11.31 14.76 -1.28
N TRP A 159 -10.32 14.43 -0.45
CA TRP A 159 -9.36 13.35 -0.64
C TRP A 159 -9.37 12.41 0.57
N PRO A 160 -9.04 11.12 0.38
CA PRO A 160 -8.92 10.18 1.48
C PRO A 160 -7.82 10.61 2.45
N TYR A 161 -7.91 10.16 3.70
CA TYR A 161 -6.87 10.39 4.68
C TYR A 161 -5.76 9.35 4.52
N VAL A 162 -4.54 9.79 4.31
CA VAL A 162 -3.36 8.92 4.21
C VAL A 162 -2.63 8.93 5.54
N VAL A 163 -2.61 7.78 6.22
CA VAL A 163 -1.94 7.61 7.50
C VAL A 163 -0.46 7.28 7.27
N LEU A 164 0.40 8.12 7.85
CA LEU A 164 1.86 8.07 7.74
C LEU A 164 2.43 7.95 9.15
N GLY A 165 2.95 6.77 9.52
CA GLY A 165 3.18 6.42 10.92
C GLY A 165 1.91 5.94 11.64
N ASP A 166 1.97 5.79 12.96
CA ASP A 166 0.83 5.32 13.76
C ASP A 166 -0.26 6.38 13.89
N LEU A 167 -1.52 5.93 13.98
CA LEU A 167 -2.64 6.72 14.46
C LEU A 167 -3.03 6.23 15.84
N ARG A 168 -2.90 7.06 16.88
CA ARG A 168 -3.23 6.68 18.26
C ARG A 168 -4.44 7.46 18.79
N VAL A 169 -5.45 6.72 19.24
CA VAL A 169 -6.56 7.24 20.03
C VAL A 169 -6.23 7.06 21.51
N GLN A 170 -5.93 8.14 22.22
CA GLN A 170 -5.51 8.07 23.62
C GLN A 170 -6.66 7.69 24.54
N ALA A 171 -6.32 7.13 25.70
CA ALA A 171 -7.26 6.86 26.77
C ALA A 171 -8.07 8.13 27.12
N GLY A 172 -9.40 7.97 27.19
CA GLY A 172 -10.33 9.07 27.47
C GLY A 172 -10.73 9.93 26.27
N ALA A 173 -10.14 9.70 25.10
CA ALA A 173 -10.54 10.34 23.85
C ALA A 173 -11.38 9.39 22.98
N THR A 174 -12.26 9.97 22.17
CA THR A 174 -13.04 9.26 21.15
C THR A 174 -12.68 9.74 19.75
N LEU A 175 -12.29 8.83 18.86
CA LEU A 175 -12.22 9.10 17.43
C LEU A 175 -13.47 8.56 16.74
N ARG A 176 -14.20 9.44 16.04
CA ARG A 176 -15.40 9.09 15.27
C ARG A 176 -15.10 9.18 13.79
N LEU A 177 -15.32 8.11 13.03
CA LEU A 177 -15.24 8.10 11.57
C LEU A 177 -16.66 8.03 11.02
N GLN A 178 -17.07 9.06 10.28
CA GLN A 178 -18.38 9.11 9.64
C GLN A 178 -18.41 8.29 8.35
N ALA A 179 -19.63 7.97 7.88
CA ALA A 179 -19.86 7.27 6.62
C ALA A 179 -19.06 7.85 5.44
N GLY A 180 -18.40 6.98 4.69
CA GLY A 180 -17.53 7.32 3.55
C GLY A 180 -16.14 7.82 3.90
N VAL A 181 -15.76 7.88 5.17
CA VAL A 181 -14.37 8.16 5.53
C VAL A 181 -13.49 7.00 5.09
N GLU A 182 -12.42 7.34 4.37
CA GLU A 182 -11.38 6.40 3.97
C GLU A 182 -10.07 6.75 4.71
N LEU A 183 -9.54 5.78 5.49
CA LEU A 183 -8.20 5.84 6.07
C LEU A 183 -7.31 4.83 5.35
N LEU A 184 -6.29 5.35 4.66
CA LEU A 184 -5.35 4.58 3.86
C LEU A 184 -3.99 4.56 4.56
N PHE A 185 -3.62 3.41 5.12
CA PHE A 185 -2.37 3.22 5.84
C PHE A 185 -1.25 2.93 4.86
N ARG A 186 -0.22 3.77 4.91
CA ARG A 186 0.95 3.65 4.04
C ARG A 186 2.15 3.15 4.86
N PRO A 187 2.67 1.94 4.59
CA PRO A 187 3.88 1.47 5.24
C PRO A 187 5.11 2.29 4.82
N ASP A 188 6.04 2.48 5.75
CA ASP A 188 7.31 3.13 5.50
C ASP A 188 8.36 2.12 5.03
N ARG A 189 9.22 2.52 4.10
CA ARG A 189 10.37 1.71 3.69
C ARG A 189 11.56 1.99 4.58
N SER A 190 11.88 1.08 5.51
CA SER A 190 13.05 1.22 6.39
C SER A 190 14.34 0.62 5.83
N SER A 191 14.24 -0.27 4.85
CA SER A 191 15.38 -0.75 4.07
C SER A 191 14.97 -1.19 2.67
N GLU A 192 15.93 -1.60 1.84
CA GLU A 192 15.64 -2.12 0.50
C GLU A 192 14.64 -3.29 0.50
N THR A 193 14.59 -4.09 1.57
CA THR A 193 13.77 -5.31 1.67
C THR A 193 12.74 -5.28 2.79
N ARG A 194 12.71 -4.22 3.59
CA ARG A 194 11.85 -4.13 4.77
C ARG A 194 10.91 -2.94 4.68
N TRP A 195 9.63 -3.25 4.88
CA TRP A 195 8.55 -2.31 5.00
C TRP A 195 8.02 -2.38 6.43
N ASP A 196 8.00 -1.25 7.11
CA ASP A 196 7.44 -1.13 8.44
C ASP A 196 5.98 -0.69 8.31
N LYS A 197 5.10 -1.55 8.81
CA LYS A 197 3.66 -1.32 8.85
C LYS A 197 3.34 -0.40 10.03
N HIS A 198 2.17 0.24 9.95
CA HIS A 198 1.68 1.10 11.02
C HIS A 198 0.33 0.60 11.53
N ALA A 199 -0.05 1.04 12.73
CA ALA A 199 -1.28 0.63 13.38
C ALA A 199 -2.23 1.80 13.65
N LEU A 200 -3.52 1.47 13.71
CA LEU A 200 -4.53 2.25 14.42
C LEU A 200 -4.60 1.75 15.86
N ILE A 201 -3.92 2.45 16.76
CA ILE A 201 -3.82 2.07 18.16
C ILE A 201 -4.95 2.73 18.96
N VAL A 202 -5.82 1.92 19.55
CA VAL A 202 -6.99 2.38 20.29
C VAL A 202 -6.82 2.08 21.78
N GLU A 203 -6.48 3.12 22.54
CA GLU A 203 -6.43 3.11 24.02
C GLU A 203 -7.67 3.81 24.61
N GLY A 204 -8.40 4.58 23.81
CA GLY A 204 -9.69 5.21 24.12
C GLY A 204 -10.87 4.54 23.42
N GLU A 205 -11.62 5.29 22.61
CA GLU A 205 -12.74 4.73 21.85
C GLU A 205 -12.63 5.07 20.36
N LEU A 206 -12.77 4.06 19.51
CA LEU A 206 -12.97 4.24 18.08
C LEU A 206 -14.42 3.91 17.73
N ILE A 207 -15.10 4.84 17.05
CA ILE A 207 -16.46 4.64 16.54
C ILE A 207 -16.43 4.84 15.04
N CYS A 208 -16.77 3.80 14.28
CA CYS A 208 -16.98 3.87 12.85
C CYS A 208 -18.48 3.77 12.58
N SER A 209 -19.07 4.84 12.07
CA SER A 209 -20.50 4.95 11.78
C SER A 209 -20.71 5.02 10.27
N GLY A 210 -20.41 3.91 9.59
CA GLY A 210 -20.63 3.77 8.15
C GLY A 210 -22.11 3.62 7.79
N GLU A 211 -22.36 3.59 6.49
CA GLU A 211 -23.67 3.22 5.93
C GLU A 211 -23.52 2.11 4.90
N LEU A 212 -24.57 1.33 4.65
CA LEU A 212 -24.54 0.24 3.65
C LEU A 212 -24.05 0.70 2.27
N THR A 213 -24.46 1.89 1.85
CA THR A 213 -24.07 2.50 0.56
C THR A 213 -22.80 3.32 0.63
N ASN A 214 -22.32 3.62 1.83
CA ASN A 214 -21.16 4.47 2.06
C ASN A 214 -20.39 4.02 3.31
N PRO A 215 -19.74 2.85 3.26
CA PRO A 215 -19.06 2.29 4.42
C PRO A 215 -17.86 3.15 4.82
N VAL A 216 -17.40 3.01 6.07
CA VAL A 216 -16.07 3.47 6.46
C VAL A 216 -15.04 2.48 5.91
N LEU A 217 -13.99 2.97 5.24
CA LEU A 217 -12.91 2.13 4.70
C LEU A 217 -11.62 2.32 5.49
N LEU A 218 -11.03 1.23 5.96
CA LEU A 218 -9.72 1.18 6.58
C LEU A 218 -8.86 0.20 5.77
N SER A 219 -7.91 0.69 4.99
CA SER A 219 -7.19 -0.14 4.00
C SER A 219 -5.72 0.28 3.84
N GLY A 220 -4.97 -0.49 3.06
CA GLY A 220 -3.65 -0.11 2.58
C GLY A 220 -3.69 1.01 1.53
N ALA A 221 -2.63 1.80 1.43
CA ALA A 221 -2.53 2.93 0.49
C ALA A 221 -2.00 2.58 -0.92
N TYR A 222 -1.62 1.33 -1.16
CA TYR A 222 -1.06 0.86 -2.44
C TYR A 222 -2.01 -0.09 -3.18
N GLY A 223 -2.04 0.01 -4.52
CA GLY A 223 -2.80 -0.93 -5.37
C GLY A 223 -2.25 -2.36 -5.32
N SER A 224 -0.94 -2.50 -5.12
CA SER A 224 -0.25 -3.76 -4.86
C SER A 224 0.77 -3.55 -3.72
N HIS A 225 0.92 -4.50 -2.81
CA HIS A 225 1.82 -4.33 -1.67
C HIS A 225 3.29 -4.27 -2.16
N PRO A 226 4.06 -3.22 -1.80
CA PRO A 226 5.42 -3.05 -2.32
C PRO A 226 6.48 -3.92 -1.60
N GLY A 227 6.08 -4.70 -0.59
CA GLY A 227 6.92 -5.62 0.16
C GLY A 227 6.58 -7.10 -0.07
N ASN A 228 6.99 -7.96 0.88
CA ASN A 228 6.60 -9.37 0.87
C ASN A 228 5.25 -9.54 1.57
N GLY A 229 4.29 -10.21 0.91
CA GLY A 229 2.94 -10.42 1.42
C GLY A 229 1.94 -9.44 0.83
N ASN A 230 0.67 -9.54 1.25
CA ASN A 230 -0.40 -8.67 0.74
C ASN A 230 -0.78 -7.56 1.72
N GLN A 231 -0.35 -7.68 2.98
CA GLN A 231 -0.79 -6.82 4.07
C GLN A 231 0.06 -5.56 4.15
N GLN A 232 -0.60 -4.40 4.14
CA GLN A 232 0.06 -3.10 4.05
C GLN A 232 0.13 -2.36 5.38
N PHE A 233 -0.65 -2.78 6.38
CA PHE A 233 -0.62 -2.19 7.72
C PHE A 233 -0.86 -3.25 8.79
N GLU A 234 -0.55 -2.95 10.04
CA GLU A 234 -0.64 -3.92 11.14
C GLU A 234 -2.10 -4.22 11.46
N GLY A 235 -2.93 -3.19 11.57
CA GLY A 235 -4.32 -3.39 11.93
C GLY A 235 -4.93 -2.29 12.79
N ILE A 236 -6.12 -2.60 13.30
CA ILE A 236 -6.72 -1.90 14.44
C ILE A 236 -6.34 -2.64 15.71
N GLU A 237 -5.50 -2.03 16.55
CA GLU A 237 -5.06 -2.60 17.82
C GLU A 237 -5.87 -2.01 18.97
N VAL A 238 -6.77 -2.79 19.56
CA VAL A 238 -7.52 -2.38 20.75
C VAL A 238 -6.72 -2.76 21.99
N ARG A 239 -6.01 -1.78 22.55
CA ARG A 239 -5.14 -1.96 23.71
C ARG A 239 -5.93 -1.88 25.02
N PRO A 240 -5.35 -2.32 26.16
CA PRO A 240 -6.04 -2.29 27.44
C PRO A 240 -6.67 -0.94 27.78
N GLY A 241 -7.97 -0.94 28.08
CA GLY A 241 -8.76 0.27 28.35
C GLY A 241 -9.45 0.86 27.12
N GLY A 242 -9.03 0.43 25.92
CA GLY A 242 -9.65 0.79 24.66
C GLY A 242 -10.87 -0.06 24.31
N ARG A 243 -11.74 0.44 23.43
CA ARG A 243 -12.84 -0.30 22.80
C ARG A 243 -13.14 0.21 21.41
N VAL A 244 -13.81 -0.61 20.60
CA VAL A 244 -14.28 -0.20 19.26
C VAL A 244 -15.77 -0.47 19.08
N SER A 245 -16.42 0.38 18.28
CA SER A 245 -17.75 0.14 17.71
C SER A 245 -17.65 0.33 16.20
N LEU A 246 -17.78 -0.78 15.46
CA LEU A 246 -17.67 -0.80 14.01
C LEU A 246 -19.01 -1.13 13.39
N GLU A 247 -19.62 -0.18 12.69
CA GLU A 247 -20.84 -0.38 11.93
C GLU A 247 -20.62 0.01 10.46
N PHE A 248 -21.02 -0.87 9.53
CA PHE A 248 -20.79 -0.70 8.09
C PHE A 248 -19.35 -0.28 7.79
N THR A 249 -18.39 -1.00 8.38
CA THR A 249 -16.96 -0.75 8.21
C THR A 249 -16.35 -1.85 7.35
N ARG A 250 -15.47 -1.48 6.43
CA ARG A 250 -14.67 -2.40 5.63
C ARG A 250 -13.21 -2.24 6.01
N VAL A 251 -12.59 -3.32 6.46
CA VAL A 251 -11.16 -3.37 6.78
C VAL A 251 -10.47 -4.31 5.82
N GLU A 252 -9.39 -3.86 5.17
CA GLU A 252 -8.73 -4.64 4.12
C GLU A 252 -7.23 -4.63 4.19
N LEU A 253 -6.58 -5.71 3.74
CA LEU A 253 -5.12 -5.76 3.57
C LEU A 253 -4.35 -5.45 4.88
N ALA A 254 -4.93 -5.79 6.03
CA ALA A 254 -4.30 -5.65 7.34
C ALA A 254 -3.64 -6.97 7.76
N GLU A 255 -2.59 -6.92 8.58
CA GLU A 255 -2.09 -8.12 9.24
C GLU A 255 -3.16 -8.69 10.18
N PHE A 256 -3.68 -7.87 11.07
CA PHE A 256 -4.85 -8.14 11.88
C PHE A 256 -5.90 -7.08 11.56
N GLY A 257 -7.00 -7.45 10.89
CA GLY A 257 -8.04 -6.47 10.58
C GLY A 257 -8.56 -5.78 11.84
N LEU A 258 -8.77 -6.55 12.90
CA LEU A 258 -9.01 -6.04 14.25
C LEU A 258 -8.36 -7.00 15.26
N ASP A 259 -7.46 -6.49 16.09
CA ASP A 259 -6.87 -7.21 17.22
C ASP A 259 -7.39 -6.63 18.54
N ILE A 260 -8.23 -7.41 19.23
CA ILE A 260 -8.82 -7.05 20.50
C ILE A 260 -8.00 -7.64 21.64
N GLN A 261 -7.20 -6.78 22.27
CA GLN A 261 -6.36 -7.09 23.43
C GLN A 261 -6.89 -6.43 24.72
N SER A 262 -8.15 -5.97 24.71
CA SER A 262 -8.77 -5.22 25.79
C SER A 262 -9.93 -6.01 26.40
N LEU A 263 -10.06 -5.98 27.72
CA LEU A 263 -11.23 -6.54 28.41
C LEU A 263 -12.50 -5.70 28.23
N SER A 264 -12.40 -4.50 27.65
CA SER A 264 -13.58 -3.69 27.38
C SER A 264 -14.34 -4.26 26.17
N PRO A 265 -15.65 -4.49 26.27
CA PRO A 265 -16.44 -5.02 25.17
C PRO A 265 -16.32 -4.13 23.93
N SER A 266 -16.06 -4.77 22.79
CA SER A 266 -16.13 -4.13 21.47
C SER A 266 -17.30 -4.71 20.68
N ASP A 267 -17.91 -3.87 19.84
CA ASP A 267 -19.04 -4.25 19.02
C ASP A 267 -18.71 -4.10 17.54
N VAL A 268 -18.89 -5.17 16.77
CA VAL A 268 -18.61 -5.21 15.34
C VAL A 268 -19.84 -5.74 14.63
N GLN A 269 -20.47 -4.87 13.84
CA GLN A 269 -21.72 -5.18 13.17
C GLN A 269 -21.76 -4.73 11.71
N ASN A 270 -22.45 -5.49 10.86
CA ASN A 270 -22.73 -5.14 9.45
C ASN A 270 -21.46 -4.78 8.66
N SER A 271 -20.33 -5.39 8.99
CA SER A 271 -18.99 -4.98 8.55
C SER A 271 -18.31 -6.09 7.74
N SER A 272 -17.16 -5.81 7.13
CA SER A 272 -16.38 -6.81 6.41
C SER A 272 -14.88 -6.70 6.62
N PHE A 273 -14.21 -7.85 6.61
CA PHE A 273 -12.75 -7.99 6.73
C PHE A 273 -12.23 -8.79 5.54
N VAL A 274 -11.40 -8.18 4.70
CA VAL A 274 -11.03 -8.72 3.38
C VAL A 274 -9.52 -8.73 3.16
N GLY A 275 -8.96 -9.87 2.75
CA GLY A 275 -7.53 -9.96 2.39
C GLY A 275 -6.57 -9.76 3.58
N CYS A 276 -7.06 -9.87 4.82
CA CYS A 276 -6.25 -9.75 6.03
C CYS A 276 -5.49 -11.06 6.30
N SER A 277 -4.37 -11.02 7.04
CA SER A 277 -3.79 -12.28 7.54
C SER A 277 -4.77 -12.93 8.53
N THR A 278 -5.23 -12.15 9.51
CA THR A 278 -6.35 -12.52 10.38
C THR A 278 -7.42 -11.43 10.28
N GLY A 279 -8.67 -11.79 9.98
CA GLY A 279 -9.75 -10.81 9.87
C GLY A 279 -10.02 -10.13 11.22
N VAL A 280 -10.41 -10.91 12.22
CA VAL A 280 -10.54 -10.45 13.61
C VAL A 280 -9.81 -11.43 14.53
N LEU A 281 -8.97 -10.93 15.42
CA LEU A 281 -8.37 -11.66 16.52
C LEU A 281 -8.95 -11.12 17.83
N VAL A 282 -9.50 -12.00 18.67
CA VAL A 282 -9.94 -11.64 20.01
C VAL A 282 -9.07 -12.37 21.03
N ALA A 283 -8.01 -11.69 21.48
CA ALA A 283 -7.09 -12.18 22.49
C ALA A 283 -7.59 -11.94 23.92
N GLN A 284 -8.28 -10.82 24.14
CA GLN A 284 -8.97 -10.47 25.38
C GLN A 284 -10.19 -9.66 24.93
N GLY A 285 -11.41 -10.05 25.31
CA GLY A 285 -12.59 -9.41 24.74
C GLY A 285 -13.92 -9.92 25.28
N ASP A 286 -13.97 -10.22 26.58
CA ASP A 286 -15.17 -10.77 27.20
C ASP A 286 -16.37 -9.83 27.05
N GLY A 287 -17.47 -10.37 26.51
CA GLY A 287 -18.68 -9.60 26.24
C GLY A 287 -18.69 -8.85 24.90
N SER A 288 -17.64 -8.99 24.08
CA SER A 288 -17.65 -8.46 22.70
C SER A 288 -18.66 -9.19 21.82
N SER A 289 -19.21 -8.47 20.84
CA SER A 289 -20.13 -9.01 19.84
C SER A 289 -19.59 -8.83 18.43
N ILE A 290 -19.74 -9.87 17.61
CA ILE A 290 -19.42 -9.88 16.20
C ILE A 290 -20.66 -10.39 15.47
N THR A 291 -21.40 -9.49 14.81
CA THR A 291 -22.72 -9.79 14.26
C THR A 291 -22.86 -9.35 12.82
N ASN A 292 -23.35 -10.22 11.94
CA ASN A 292 -23.54 -9.92 10.52
C ASN A 292 -22.25 -9.39 9.86
N VAL A 293 -21.13 -10.07 10.13
CA VAL A 293 -19.81 -9.72 9.58
C VAL A 293 -19.43 -10.70 8.47
N ALA A 294 -18.91 -10.16 7.37
CA ALA A 294 -18.37 -10.94 6.27
C ALA A 294 -16.84 -11.00 6.33
N PHE A 295 -16.29 -12.20 6.48
CA PHE A 295 -14.86 -12.48 6.41
C PHE A 295 -14.56 -13.11 5.06
N ARG A 296 -13.67 -12.50 4.27
CA ARG A 296 -13.37 -12.97 2.90
C ARG A 296 -11.89 -12.92 2.61
N GLU A 297 -11.37 -13.94 1.93
CA GLU A 297 -10.01 -13.91 1.38
C GLU A 297 -8.91 -13.67 2.44
N ASN A 298 -9.24 -13.91 3.71
CA ASN A 298 -8.30 -13.82 4.83
C ASN A 298 -7.52 -15.13 4.96
N SER A 299 -6.34 -15.13 5.59
CA SER A 299 -5.74 -16.41 5.96
C SER A 299 -6.56 -17.11 7.05
N VAL A 300 -6.85 -16.38 8.13
CA VAL A 300 -7.81 -16.76 9.17
C VAL A 300 -8.95 -15.75 9.20
N GLY A 301 -10.21 -16.19 9.15
CA GLY A 301 -11.35 -15.28 9.22
C GLY A 301 -11.50 -14.66 10.61
N LEU A 302 -11.82 -15.48 11.61
CA LEU A 302 -11.96 -15.08 13.00
C LEU A 302 -11.12 -16.00 13.91
N GLN A 303 -10.29 -15.42 14.76
CA GLN A 303 -9.53 -16.15 15.76
C GLN A 303 -9.96 -15.75 17.17
N LEU A 304 -10.31 -16.72 18.00
CA LEU A 304 -10.76 -16.53 19.38
C LEU A 304 -9.77 -17.20 20.35
N ASN A 305 -9.07 -16.39 21.14
CA ASN A 305 -8.10 -16.87 22.12
C ASN A 305 -8.59 -16.51 23.53
N ASN A 306 -8.90 -17.52 24.37
CA ASN A 306 -9.31 -17.31 25.77
C ASN A 306 -10.45 -16.27 25.97
N SER A 307 -11.38 -16.13 25.03
CA SER A 307 -12.37 -15.04 25.03
C SER A 307 -13.82 -15.50 25.02
N ALA A 308 -14.70 -14.76 25.72
CA ALA A 308 -16.15 -14.95 25.70
C ALA A 308 -16.81 -13.98 24.69
N VAL A 309 -16.88 -14.37 23.42
CA VAL A 309 -17.43 -13.56 22.33
C VAL A 309 -18.74 -14.15 21.82
N ARG A 310 -19.71 -13.27 21.53
CA ARG A 310 -20.93 -13.63 20.81
C ARG A 310 -20.71 -13.45 19.31
N VAL A 311 -20.81 -14.52 18.54
CA VAL A 311 -20.62 -14.49 17.08
C VAL A 311 -21.92 -14.95 16.42
N GLU A 312 -22.55 -14.06 15.64
CA GLU A 312 -23.87 -14.31 15.07
C GLU A 312 -23.99 -13.83 13.62
N ALA A 313 -24.72 -14.57 12.79
CA ALA A 313 -25.02 -14.23 11.40
C ALA A 313 -23.78 -13.88 10.56
N CYS A 314 -22.60 -14.39 10.93
CA CYS A 314 -21.36 -14.12 10.21
C CYS A 314 -21.17 -15.08 9.03
N ARG A 315 -20.46 -14.63 8.01
CA ARG A 315 -20.14 -15.38 6.79
C ARG A 315 -18.62 -15.48 6.62
N PHE A 316 -18.13 -16.66 6.25
CA PHE A 316 -16.70 -16.95 6.12
C PHE A 316 -16.43 -17.57 4.74
N GLU A 317 -15.62 -16.91 3.91
CA GLU A 317 -15.44 -17.29 2.50
C GLU A 317 -13.99 -17.20 2.04
N SER A 318 -13.58 -18.17 1.23
CA SER A 318 -12.31 -18.15 0.49
C SER A 318 -11.07 -17.94 1.37
N HIS A 319 -11.07 -18.50 2.58
CA HIS A 319 -9.93 -18.41 3.48
C HIS A 319 -8.80 -19.35 3.08
N SER A 320 -7.55 -18.92 3.24
CA SER A 320 -6.39 -19.76 2.87
C SER A 320 -6.02 -20.80 3.96
N LEU A 321 -6.43 -20.58 5.21
CA LEU A 321 -6.24 -21.52 6.33
C LEU A 321 -7.57 -21.90 6.98
N TYR A 322 -8.17 -21.02 7.80
CA TYR A 322 -9.37 -21.32 8.59
C TYR A 322 -10.41 -20.21 8.47
N GLY A 323 -11.69 -20.58 8.45
CA GLY A 323 -12.77 -19.60 8.62
C GLY A 323 -12.84 -19.10 10.05
N ILE A 324 -12.90 -20.03 11.00
CA ILE A 324 -12.89 -19.74 12.43
C ILE A 324 -11.84 -20.63 13.09
N ASP A 325 -10.99 -20.03 13.92
CA ASP A 325 -10.01 -20.69 14.75
C ASP A 325 -10.29 -20.37 16.22
N VAL A 326 -10.34 -21.39 17.08
CA VAL A 326 -10.68 -21.24 18.51
C VAL A 326 -9.61 -21.92 19.34
N ASP A 327 -8.70 -21.11 19.87
CA ASP A 327 -7.57 -21.57 20.66
C ASP A 327 -7.81 -21.32 22.15
N SER A 328 -7.95 -22.40 22.91
CA SER A 328 -8.01 -22.37 24.38
C SER A 328 -9.04 -21.38 24.96
N SER A 329 -10.31 -21.43 24.57
CA SER A 329 -11.33 -20.56 25.18
C SER A 329 -11.63 -20.96 26.64
N THR A 330 -11.49 -20.03 27.58
CA THR A 330 -11.82 -20.24 29.01
C THR A 330 -13.33 -20.20 29.30
N ALA A 331 -14.14 -19.76 28.34
CA ALA A 331 -15.59 -19.70 28.39
C ALA A 331 -16.20 -20.20 27.06
N PRO A 332 -17.44 -20.73 27.05
CA PRO A 332 -18.08 -21.17 25.83
C PRO A 332 -18.35 -19.98 24.90
N ALA A 333 -17.73 -19.98 23.71
CA ALA A 333 -18.15 -19.10 22.62
C ALA A 333 -19.54 -19.56 22.10
N SER A 334 -20.50 -18.63 21.98
CA SER A 334 -21.77 -18.92 21.29
C SER A 334 -21.62 -18.57 19.83
N LEU A 335 -21.76 -19.58 18.98
CA LEU A 335 -21.48 -19.48 17.55
C LEU A 335 -22.76 -19.78 16.75
N ASP A 336 -23.29 -18.77 16.06
CA ASP A 336 -24.38 -18.90 15.07
C ASP A 336 -23.88 -18.41 13.71
N VAL A 337 -23.48 -19.34 12.84
CA VAL A 337 -22.82 -19.05 11.54
C VAL A 337 -23.76 -19.35 10.39
N GLN A 338 -23.78 -18.49 9.38
CA GLN A 338 -24.50 -18.73 8.13
C GLN A 338 -23.59 -19.45 7.12
N ALA A 339 -24.16 -20.47 6.45
CA ALA A 339 -23.50 -21.23 5.39
C ALA A 339 -23.44 -20.47 4.06
#